data_AF-A0A6V8NNP0-F1
#
_entry.id   AF-A0A6V8NNP0-F1
#
_cell.length_a   1.000
_cell.length_b   1.000
_cell.length_c   1.000
_cell.angle_alpha   90.00
_cell.angle_beta   90.00
_cell.angle_gamma   90.00
#
_symmetry.space_group_name_H-M   'P 1'
#
loop_
_entity.id
_entity.type
_entity.pdbx_description
1 polymer ?
#
loop_
_entity_poly.entity_id
_entity_poly.type
_entity_poly.pdbx_seq_one_letter_code
_entity_poly.pdbx_strand_id
1 'polypeptide(L)'
;MLIKMDKQKLTWKAVVRDALLELGGQGHLSEINKIVEGHPKTKTNPSWRDTIRRVVRQYKIFEPVPPEKSGIYRVVEEISVRPEAQGFTEEPEIDHGIAQGMLVTLGKIYGYETYVPPHDQTSRNFQGKPLSDFVTVSDCTNIFKGPNLAKIREIDTLWFDEDDYGLFPVYAFEVEGTTRVKSGLDRLLKIPRRFPTLFFIIGLSEKERGLFGQYISRSSWIKAVL
;
A
#
# COMPACT_ATOMS: atom_id res chain seq x y z
N MET A 1 -6.94 1.65 -27.13
CA MET A 1 -5.94 0.59 -26.88
C MET A 1 -6.54 -0.33 -25.83
N LEU A 2 -6.95 -1.53 -26.24
CA LEU A 2 -7.60 -2.50 -25.34
C LEU A 2 -6.59 -2.94 -24.28
N ILE A 3 -6.86 -2.60 -23.02
CA ILE A 3 -6.14 -3.16 -21.88
C ILE A 3 -6.44 -4.66 -21.90
N LYS A 4 -5.47 -5.45 -22.37
CA LYS A 4 -5.48 -6.89 -22.12
C LYS A 4 -5.52 -7.02 -20.60
N MET A 5 -6.65 -7.50 -20.07
CA MET A 5 -6.73 -8.01 -18.71
C MET A 5 -5.62 -9.05 -18.59
N ASP A 6 -4.56 -8.66 -17.90
CA ASP A 6 -3.35 -9.45 -17.78
C ASP A 6 -3.69 -10.77 -17.10
N LYS A 7 -3.03 -11.85 -17.52
CA LYS A 7 -3.14 -13.14 -16.83
C LYS A 7 -2.77 -12.87 -15.38
N GLN A 8 -3.71 -13.11 -14.46
CA GLN A 8 -3.56 -12.79 -13.03
C GLN A 8 -2.16 -13.18 -12.55
N LYS A 9 -1.29 -12.18 -12.38
CA LYS A 9 0.10 -12.36 -11.98
C LYS A 9 0.10 -13.05 -10.63
N LEU A 10 0.71 -14.23 -10.56
CA LEU A 10 0.64 -15.08 -9.37
C LEU A 10 1.49 -14.46 -8.25
N THR A 11 0.84 -13.91 -7.22
CA THR A 11 1.50 -13.22 -6.11
C THR A 11 1.84 -14.15 -4.96
N TRP A 12 2.85 -13.82 -4.15
CA TRP A 12 3.14 -14.50 -2.89
C TRP A 12 1.98 -14.34 -1.91
N LYS A 13 1.30 -13.19 -1.92
CA LYS A 13 0.03 -12.99 -1.21
C LYS A 13 -1.00 -14.06 -1.58
N ALA A 14 -1.25 -14.28 -2.88
CA ALA A 14 -2.18 -15.31 -3.34
C ALA A 14 -1.73 -16.72 -2.95
N VAL A 15 -0.44 -17.05 -3.15
CA VAL A 15 0.12 -18.36 -2.77
C VAL A 15 -0.07 -18.66 -1.29
N VAL A 16 0.22 -17.69 -0.41
CA VAL A 16 0.06 -17.87 1.05
C VAL A 16 -1.42 -17.94 1.44
N ARG A 17 -2.28 -17.14 0.82
CA ARG A 17 -3.74 -17.18 1.02
C ARG A 17 -4.30 -18.56 0.65
N ASP A 18 -3.96 -19.07 -0.52
CA ASP A 18 -4.49 -20.33 -1.03
C ASP A 18 -4.02 -21.51 -0.16
N ALA A 19 -2.77 -21.48 0.31
CA ALA A 19 -2.26 -22.46 1.27
C ALA A 19 -3.00 -22.43 2.62
N LEU A 20 -3.33 -21.24 3.13
CA LEU A 20 -4.14 -21.12 4.35
C LEU A 20 -5.57 -21.62 4.14
N LEU A 21 -6.18 -21.36 2.98
CA LEU A 21 -7.51 -21.87 2.64
C LEU A 21 -7.53 -23.41 2.57
N GLU A 22 -6.48 -24.03 2.04
CA GLU A 22 -6.33 -25.49 2.05
C GLU A 22 -6.22 -26.08 3.47
N LEU A 23 -5.66 -25.31 4.42
CA LEU A 23 -5.63 -25.66 5.85
C LEU A 23 -6.94 -25.36 6.60
N GLY A 24 -8.01 -24.96 5.90
CA GLY A 24 -9.29 -24.58 6.53
C GLY A 24 -9.32 -23.13 7.04
N GLY A 25 -8.48 -22.26 6.48
CA GLY A 25 -8.44 -20.82 6.75
C GLY A 25 -7.45 -20.39 7.84
N GLN A 26 -6.80 -21.34 8.52
CA GLN A 26 -5.83 -21.07 9.59
C GLN A 26 -4.74 -22.13 9.62
N GLY A 27 -3.49 -21.75 9.87
CA GLY A 27 -2.40 -22.70 9.96
C GLY A 27 -1.10 -22.14 10.53
N HIS A 28 -0.23 -23.02 11.02
CA HIS A 28 1.12 -22.65 11.46
C HIS A 28 2.05 -22.44 10.27
N LEU A 29 3.04 -21.55 10.40
CA LEU A 29 4.04 -21.25 9.36
C LEU A 29 4.71 -22.49 8.75
N SER A 30 4.96 -23.54 9.55
CA SER A 30 5.54 -24.80 9.05
C SER A 30 4.58 -25.57 8.13
N GLU A 31 3.28 -25.49 8.34
CA GLU A 31 2.26 -26.15 7.51
C GLU A 31 2.08 -25.40 6.20
N ILE A 32 2.02 -24.06 6.26
CA ILE A 32 2.04 -23.20 5.07
C ILE A 32 3.28 -23.52 4.23
N ASN A 33 4.46 -23.65 4.85
CA ASN A 33 5.68 -24.01 4.13
C ASN A 33 5.58 -25.37 3.44
N LYS A 34 4.95 -26.38 4.05
CA LYS A 34 4.80 -27.71 3.43
C LYS A 34 3.90 -27.67 2.20
N ILE A 35 2.79 -26.92 2.25
CA ILE A 35 1.88 -26.77 1.11
C ILE A 35 2.55 -26.02 -0.05
N VAL A 36 3.31 -24.97 0.27
CA VAL A 36 3.96 -24.13 -0.75
C VAL A 36 5.23 -24.78 -1.32
N GLU A 37 5.79 -25.80 -0.68
CA GLU A 37 7.00 -26.49 -1.14
C GLU A 37 6.80 -27.10 -2.54
N GLY A 38 7.66 -26.71 -3.49
CA GLY A 38 7.57 -27.15 -4.88
C GLY A 38 6.72 -26.27 -5.80
N HIS A 39 6.00 -25.28 -5.25
CA HIS A 39 5.25 -24.30 -6.02
C HIS A 39 6.17 -23.52 -6.99
N PRO A 40 5.73 -23.13 -8.21
CA PRO A 40 6.59 -22.43 -9.18
C PRO A 40 7.35 -21.22 -8.63
N LYS A 41 6.71 -20.38 -7.78
CA LYS A 41 7.39 -19.24 -7.12
C LYS A 41 8.55 -19.64 -6.19
N THR A 42 8.59 -20.85 -5.64
CA THR A 42 9.72 -21.28 -4.77
C THR A 42 10.97 -21.58 -5.59
N LYS A 43 10.85 -21.83 -6.89
CA LYS A 43 11.99 -22.16 -7.77
C LYS A 43 12.86 -20.94 -8.05
N THR A 44 12.29 -19.75 -8.10
CA THR A 44 13.00 -18.49 -8.40
C THR A 44 13.48 -17.76 -7.13
N ASN A 45 13.05 -18.19 -5.94
CA ASN A 45 13.35 -17.55 -4.67
C ASN A 45 13.91 -18.57 -3.64
N PRO A 46 15.24 -18.66 -3.45
CA PRO A 46 15.85 -19.64 -2.54
C PRO A 46 15.51 -19.39 -1.06
N SER A 47 15.12 -18.17 -0.68
CA SER A 47 14.68 -17.80 0.67
C SER A 47 13.15 -17.66 0.76
N TRP A 48 12.40 -18.45 -0.03
CA TRP A 48 10.94 -18.39 -0.09
C TRP A 48 10.26 -18.57 1.28
N ARG A 49 10.85 -19.33 2.22
CA ARG A 49 10.32 -19.46 3.59
C ARG A 49 10.36 -18.14 4.36
N ASP A 50 11.41 -17.33 4.18
CA ASP A 50 11.46 -15.97 4.74
C ASP A 50 10.50 -15.03 4.01
N THR A 51 10.27 -15.27 2.72
CA THR A 51 9.25 -14.55 1.96
C THR A 51 7.85 -14.83 2.49
N ILE A 52 7.50 -16.07 2.80
CA ILE A 52 6.23 -16.42 3.46
C ILE A 52 6.10 -15.68 4.80
N ARG A 53 7.14 -15.73 5.65
CA ARG A 53 7.15 -15.01 6.94
C ARG A 53 6.96 -13.50 6.76
N ARG A 54 7.56 -12.90 5.73
CA ARG A 54 7.37 -11.48 5.40
C ARG A 54 5.94 -11.21 4.96
N VAL A 55 5.39 -12.02 4.06
CA VAL A 55 4.04 -11.86 3.49
C VAL A 55 2.97 -11.90 4.59
N VAL A 56 2.99 -12.91 5.47
CA VAL A 56 2.00 -13.01 6.56
C VAL A 56 2.05 -11.87 7.58
N ARG A 57 3.17 -11.15 7.68
CA ARG A 57 3.32 -9.98 8.55
C ARG A 57 2.96 -8.67 7.87
N GLN A 58 3.06 -8.64 6.54
CA GLN A 58 2.99 -7.44 5.73
C GLN A 58 1.57 -7.08 5.31
N TYR A 59 0.71 -8.08 5.08
CA TYR A 59 -0.65 -7.86 4.59
C TYR A 59 -1.70 -7.95 5.70
N LYS A 60 -2.72 -7.10 5.63
CA LYS A 60 -3.86 -7.06 6.58
C LYS A 60 -4.71 -8.33 6.56
N ILE A 61 -4.71 -9.06 5.45
CA ILE A 61 -5.53 -10.27 5.29
C ILE A 61 -5.04 -11.44 6.14
N PHE A 62 -3.80 -11.36 6.63
CA PHE A 62 -3.17 -12.40 7.43
C PHE A 62 -3.07 -11.93 8.88
N GLU A 63 -3.94 -12.45 9.74
CA GLU A 63 -3.92 -12.10 11.16
C GLU A 63 -3.18 -13.16 11.97
N PRO A 64 -2.24 -12.77 12.85
CA PRO A 64 -1.64 -13.71 13.78
C PRO A 64 -2.68 -14.17 14.80
N VAL A 65 -2.72 -15.48 15.07
CA VAL A 65 -3.61 -16.06 16.07
C VAL A 65 -2.92 -16.05 17.43
N PRO A 66 -3.56 -15.52 18.50
CA PRO A 66 -2.99 -15.53 19.84
C PRO A 66 -2.64 -16.95 20.35
N PRO A 67 -1.63 -17.11 21.21
CA PRO A 67 -0.80 -16.05 21.82
C PRO A 67 0.17 -15.40 20.82
N GLU A 68 0.69 -14.23 21.17
CA GLU A 68 1.70 -13.56 20.33
C GLU A 68 2.86 -14.50 20.00
N LYS A 69 3.36 -14.43 18.76
CA LYS A 69 4.46 -15.27 18.24
C LYS A 69 4.16 -16.78 18.22
N SER A 70 2.88 -17.18 18.26
CA SER A 70 2.45 -18.57 18.02
C SER A 70 2.93 -19.13 16.68
N GLY A 71 3.21 -18.26 15.69
CA GLY A 71 3.52 -18.66 14.33
C GLY A 71 2.29 -19.12 13.55
N ILE A 72 1.10 -18.99 14.12
CA ILE A 72 -0.18 -19.34 13.52
C ILE A 72 -0.80 -18.09 12.91
N TYR A 73 -1.28 -18.21 11.68
CA TYR A 73 -1.97 -17.14 10.97
C TYR A 73 -3.32 -17.64 10.46
N ARG A 74 -4.30 -16.74 10.40
CA ARG A 74 -5.58 -16.97 9.72
C ARG A 74 -5.76 -15.98 8.57
N VAL A 75 -6.45 -16.43 7.54
CA VAL A 75 -6.94 -15.52 6.49
C VAL A 75 -8.25 -14.90 6.96
N VAL A 76 -8.36 -13.58 6.83
CA VAL A 76 -9.61 -12.85 7.01
C VAL A 76 -10.12 -12.37 5.65
N GLU A 77 -11.44 -12.23 5.51
CA GLU A 77 -12.02 -11.71 4.28
C GLU A 77 -11.55 -10.28 4.03
N GLU A 78 -10.99 -10.03 2.84
CA GLU A 78 -10.83 -8.66 2.37
C GLU A 78 -12.23 -8.10 2.12
N ILE A 79 -12.64 -7.13 2.92
CA ILE A 79 -13.87 -6.39 2.67
C ILE A 79 -13.73 -5.78 1.27
N SER A 80 -14.54 -6.27 0.33
CA SER A 80 -14.63 -5.65 -0.99
C SER A 80 -15.28 -4.30 -0.79
N VAL A 81 -14.46 -3.26 -0.67
CA VAL A 81 -14.95 -1.88 -0.66
C VAL A 81 -15.44 -1.60 -2.07
N ARG A 82 -16.70 -1.93 -2.34
CA ARG A 82 -17.43 -1.24 -3.38
C ARG A 82 -17.65 0.16 -2.81
N PRO A 83 -17.06 1.22 -3.39
CA PRO A 83 -17.41 2.56 -2.96
C PRO A 83 -18.92 2.67 -3.14
N GLU A 84 -19.68 2.70 -2.05
CA GLU A 84 -21.07 3.07 -2.13
C GLU A 84 -21.09 4.47 -2.74
N ALA A 85 -21.93 4.67 -3.76
CA ALA A 85 -22.09 5.97 -4.37
C ALA A 85 -22.60 6.92 -3.29
N GLN A 86 -21.71 7.72 -2.70
CA GLN A 86 -22.11 8.80 -1.83
C GLN A 86 -22.77 9.84 -2.74
N GLY A 87 -24.09 9.97 -2.61
CA GLY A 87 -24.83 11.08 -3.20
C GLY A 87 -24.38 12.35 -2.49
N PHE A 88 -23.43 13.06 -3.08
CA PHE A 88 -23.05 14.38 -2.61
C PHE A 88 -24.20 15.34 -2.95
N THR A 89 -25.01 15.71 -1.95
CA THR A 89 -26.04 16.74 -2.10
C THR A 89 -25.45 18.15 -2.10
N GLU A 90 -24.21 18.29 -1.63
CA GLU A 90 -23.35 19.48 -1.64
C GLU A 90 -21.90 19.05 -1.95
N GLU A 91 -21.06 19.93 -2.50
CA GLU A 91 -19.63 19.62 -2.70
C GLU A 91 -19.00 19.28 -1.35
N PRO A 92 -18.52 18.04 -1.13
CA PRO A 92 -17.93 17.66 0.13
C PRO A 92 -16.62 18.43 0.33
N GLU A 93 -16.43 19.01 1.52
CA GLU A 93 -15.11 19.51 1.92
C GLU A 93 -14.18 18.29 2.02
N ILE A 94 -13.31 18.10 1.02
CA ILE A 94 -12.36 16.99 1.00
C ILE A 94 -11.30 17.28 2.06
N ASP A 95 -11.45 16.64 3.21
CA ASP A 95 -10.37 16.60 4.19
C ASP A 95 -9.28 15.60 3.79
N HIS A 96 -8.15 15.68 4.48
CA HIS A 96 -6.98 14.85 4.19
C HIS A 96 -7.24 13.34 4.38
N GLY A 97 -8.09 12.94 5.34
CA GLY A 97 -8.47 11.54 5.53
C GLY A 97 -9.36 11.01 4.41
N ILE A 98 -10.28 11.84 3.91
CA ILE A 98 -11.11 11.52 2.73
C ILE A 98 -10.22 11.32 1.51
N ALA A 99 -9.26 12.22 1.26
CA ALA A 99 -8.34 12.10 0.12
C ALA A 99 -7.48 10.82 0.20
N GLN A 100 -6.90 10.50 1.36
CA GLN A 100 -6.17 9.24 1.56
C GLN A 100 -7.07 8.03 1.32
N GLY A 101 -8.30 8.03 1.87
CA GLY A 101 -9.29 6.98 1.68
C GLY A 101 -9.65 6.74 0.21
N MET A 102 -9.85 7.82 -0.55
CA MET A 102 -10.07 7.76 -2.00
C MET A 102 -8.86 7.17 -2.73
N LEU A 103 -7.64 7.61 -2.42
CA LEU A 103 -6.41 7.12 -3.05
C LEU A 103 -6.19 5.63 -2.78
N VAL A 104 -6.35 5.14 -1.55
CA VAL A 104 -6.17 3.70 -1.27
C VAL A 104 -7.26 2.85 -1.91
N THR A 105 -8.48 3.37 -2.01
CA THR A 105 -9.59 2.69 -2.70
C THR A 105 -9.31 2.59 -4.20
N LEU A 106 -8.85 3.69 -4.80
CA LEU A 106 -8.48 3.75 -6.22
C LEU A 106 -7.32 2.81 -6.54
N GLY A 107 -6.28 2.80 -5.70
CA GLY A 107 -5.15 1.89 -5.85
C GLY A 107 -5.57 0.43 -5.88
N LYS A 108 -6.47 0.02 -4.96
CA LYS A 108 -7.03 -1.34 -4.93
C LYS A 108 -7.84 -1.67 -6.18
N ILE A 109 -8.66 -0.73 -6.66
CA ILE A 109 -9.44 -0.91 -7.91
C ILE A 109 -8.51 -1.14 -9.11
N TYR A 110 -7.37 -0.45 -9.15
CA TYR A 110 -6.35 -0.66 -10.18
C TYR A 110 -5.44 -1.88 -9.95
N GLY A 111 -5.66 -2.64 -8.89
CA GLY A 111 -4.91 -3.86 -8.59
C GLY A 111 -3.59 -3.65 -7.86
N TYR A 112 -3.37 -2.47 -7.27
CA TYR A 112 -2.21 -2.20 -6.42
C TYR A 112 -2.47 -2.57 -4.96
N GLU A 113 -1.38 -2.89 -4.27
CA GLU A 113 -1.36 -3.02 -2.82
C GLU A 113 -1.13 -1.63 -2.21
N THR A 114 -1.89 -1.25 -1.18
CA THR A 114 -1.95 0.14 -0.69
C THR A 114 -1.58 0.26 0.78
N TYR A 115 -0.94 1.38 1.12
CA TYR A 115 -0.47 1.72 2.46
C TYR A 115 -0.73 3.20 2.76
N VAL A 116 -1.04 3.48 4.03
CA VAL A 116 -0.96 4.81 4.66
C VAL A 116 -0.19 4.69 5.98
N PRO A 117 0.37 5.78 6.53
CA PRO A 117 1.11 5.75 7.78
C PRO A 117 0.31 5.11 8.94
N PRO A 118 0.93 4.35 9.87
CA PRO A 118 0.20 3.63 10.91
C PRO A 118 -0.64 4.53 11.82
N HIS A 119 -0.20 5.77 12.06
CA HIS A 119 -0.96 6.72 12.87
C HIS A 119 -2.23 7.19 12.14
N ASP A 120 -2.18 7.34 10.81
CA ASP A 120 -3.32 7.70 9.99
C ASP A 120 -4.30 6.52 9.82
N GLN A 121 -3.78 5.28 9.78
CA GLN A 121 -4.62 4.07 9.75
C GLN A 121 -5.65 4.03 10.89
N THR A 122 -5.31 4.57 12.07
CA THR A 122 -6.18 4.52 13.26
C THR A 122 -6.84 5.85 13.59
N SER A 123 -6.23 6.99 13.26
CA SER A 123 -6.74 8.31 13.63
C SER A 123 -7.65 8.96 12.58
N ARG A 124 -7.63 8.48 11.34
CA ARG A 124 -8.43 9.05 10.24
C ARG A 124 -9.48 8.08 9.75
N ASN A 125 -10.60 8.66 9.30
CA ASN A 125 -11.75 7.92 8.84
C ASN A 125 -12.06 8.23 7.37
N PHE A 126 -12.57 7.22 6.68
CA PHE A 126 -13.14 7.32 5.34
C PHE A 126 -14.42 6.49 5.31
N GLN A 127 -15.51 7.06 4.81
CA GLN A 127 -16.83 6.40 4.78
C GLN A 127 -17.27 5.82 6.15
N GLY A 128 -16.99 6.55 7.24
CA GLY A 128 -17.37 6.16 8.60
C GLY A 128 -16.53 5.02 9.21
N LYS A 129 -15.45 4.58 8.55
CA LYS A 129 -14.55 3.53 9.02
C LYS A 129 -13.10 4.03 9.09
N PRO A 130 -12.25 3.47 9.95
CA PRO A 130 -10.83 3.83 10.01
C PRO A 130 -10.11 3.44 8.71
N LEU A 131 -9.07 4.20 8.34
CA LEU A 131 -8.27 3.90 7.14
C LEU A 131 -7.61 2.50 7.17
N SER A 132 -7.42 1.92 8.36
CA SER A 132 -6.95 0.54 8.55
C SER A 132 -7.76 -0.50 7.79
N ASP A 133 -9.05 -0.25 7.57
CA ASP A 133 -9.98 -1.17 6.92
C ASP A 133 -9.87 -1.13 5.39
N PHE A 134 -9.23 -0.07 4.86
CA PHE A 134 -9.14 0.16 3.42
C PHE A 134 -7.78 -0.25 2.86
N VAL A 135 -6.69 -0.08 3.63
CA VAL A 135 -5.33 -0.45 3.19
C VAL A 135 -5.14 -1.96 3.08
N THR A 136 -4.23 -2.40 2.22
CA THR A 136 -3.88 -3.82 2.11
C THR A 136 -2.56 -4.16 2.82
N VAL A 137 -1.64 -3.20 2.89
CA VAL A 137 -0.31 -3.34 3.51
C VAL A 137 -0.33 -2.65 4.87
N SER A 138 -0.08 -3.42 5.93
CA SER A 138 -0.02 -2.91 7.31
C SER A 138 1.31 -2.24 7.63
N ASP A 139 2.41 -2.77 7.10
CA ASP A 139 3.77 -2.31 7.36
C ASP A 139 4.65 -2.40 6.10
N CYS A 140 5.25 -1.27 5.71
CA CYS A 140 6.17 -1.19 4.57
C CYS A 140 7.66 -1.26 4.99
N THR A 141 7.98 -1.53 6.26
CA THR A 141 9.35 -1.58 6.79
C THR A 141 10.26 -2.59 6.08
N ASN A 142 9.72 -3.70 5.59
CA ASN A 142 10.51 -4.69 4.86
C ASN A 142 10.77 -4.32 3.39
N ILE A 143 10.08 -3.30 2.86
CA ILE A 143 10.21 -2.81 1.48
C ILE A 143 11.38 -1.81 1.39
N PHE A 144 11.45 -0.88 2.33
CA PHE A 144 12.46 0.15 2.38
C PHE A 144 13.53 -0.19 3.42
N LYS A 145 14.81 -0.01 3.07
CA LYS A 145 15.92 -0.22 4.00
C LYS A 145 16.79 1.02 4.07
N GLY A 146 17.39 1.26 5.23
CA GLY A 146 18.36 2.34 5.46
C GLY A 146 17.78 3.56 6.18
N PRO A 147 18.55 4.65 6.28
CA PRO A 147 18.28 5.78 7.19
C PRO A 147 17.03 6.57 6.81
N ASN A 148 16.56 6.43 5.58
CA ASN A 148 15.39 7.14 5.06
C ASN A 148 14.06 6.48 5.42
N LEU A 149 14.06 5.25 5.94
CA LEU A 149 12.85 4.48 6.22
C LEU A 149 11.82 5.28 7.04
N ALA A 150 12.27 5.94 8.11
CA ALA A 150 11.39 6.70 8.98
C ALA A 150 10.64 7.81 8.22
N LYS A 151 11.29 8.50 7.26
CA LYS A 151 10.64 9.54 6.45
C LYS A 151 9.69 8.96 5.39
N ILE A 152 10.07 7.84 4.79
CA ILE A 152 9.26 7.19 3.74
C ILE A 152 7.95 6.63 4.35
N ARG A 153 8.00 6.12 5.58
CA ARG A 153 6.82 5.60 6.29
C ARG A 153 5.75 6.66 6.58
N GLU A 154 6.12 7.93 6.55
CA GLU A 154 5.26 9.09 6.76
C GLU A 154 4.75 9.70 5.44
N ILE A 155 4.97 9.05 4.30
CA ILE A 155 4.31 9.43 3.04
C ILE A 155 2.83 9.07 3.14
N ASP A 156 1.96 10.03 2.85
CA ASP A 156 0.51 9.92 3.11
C ASP A 156 -0.15 8.72 2.43
N THR A 157 0.27 8.36 1.21
CA THR A 157 -0.18 7.12 0.56
C THR A 157 0.91 6.53 -0.34
N LEU A 158 1.08 5.21 -0.27
CA LEU A 158 1.96 4.43 -1.15
C LEU A 158 1.18 3.32 -1.84
N TRP A 159 1.42 3.15 -3.14
CA TRP A 159 0.94 2.01 -3.92
C TRP A 159 2.11 1.14 -4.35
N PHE A 160 1.93 -0.17 -4.20
CA PHE A 160 2.92 -1.18 -4.52
C PHE A 160 2.38 -2.17 -5.56
N ASP A 161 3.29 -2.69 -6.36
CA ASP A 161 3.11 -3.91 -7.14
C ASP A 161 4.06 -4.97 -6.58
N GLU A 162 3.85 -6.25 -6.92
CA GLU A 162 4.62 -7.38 -6.43
C GLU A 162 5.43 -8.03 -7.56
N ASP A 163 6.67 -8.43 -7.29
CA ASP A 163 7.43 -9.36 -8.12
C ASP A 163 7.83 -10.64 -7.34
N ASP A 164 8.81 -11.38 -7.84
CA ASP A 164 9.29 -12.59 -7.16
C ASP A 164 10.00 -12.31 -5.82
N TYR A 165 10.52 -11.10 -5.64
CA TYR A 165 11.27 -10.64 -4.47
C TYR A 165 10.41 -9.90 -3.46
N GLY A 166 9.26 -9.35 -3.88
CA GLY A 166 8.26 -8.78 -3.00
C GLY A 166 7.61 -7.52 -3.55
N LEU A 167 7.12 -6.70 -2.62
CA LEU A 167 6.52 -5.42 -2.97
C LEU A 167 7.59 -4.40 -3.36
N PHE A 168 7.30 -3.62 -4.39
CA PHE A 168 8.07 -2.43 -4.76
C PHE A 168 7.14 -1.24 -5.01
N PRO A 169 7.54 -0.01 -4.63
CA PRO A 169 6.70 1.17 -4.76
C PRO A 169 6.57 1.62 -6.21
N VAL A 170 5.33 1.78 -6.68
CA VAL A 170 5.01 2.27 -8.03
C VAL A 170 4.55 3.72 -8.00
N TYR A 171 3.71 4.06 -7.02
CA TYR A 171 3.18 5.42 -6.83
C TYR A 171 3.32 5.85 -5.38
N ALA A 172 3.62 7.14 -5.18
CA ALA A 172 3.67 7.77 -3.88
C ALA A 172 2.96 9.13 -3.93
N PHE A 173 2.11 9.39 -2.94
CA PHE A 173 1.24 10.54 -2.90
C PHE A 173 1.41 11.29 -1.58
N GLU A 174 1.46 12.61 -1.66
CA GLU A 174 1.37 13.54 -0.54
C GLU A 174 0.10 14.38 -0.72
N VAL A 175 -0.74 14.45 0.30
CA VAL A 175 -1.99 15.21 0.33
C VAL A 175 -1.73 16.51 1.08
N GLU A 176 -1.67 17.61 0.34
CA GLU A 176 -1.29 18.92 0.87
C GLU A 176 -2.52 19.83 0.95
N GLY A 177 -2.90 20.23 2.18
CA GLY A 177 -3.97 21.19 2.46
C GLY A 177 -3.50 22.54 3.00
N THR A 178 -2.19 22.74 3.17
CA THR A 178 -1.58 24.00 3.63
C THR A 178 -0.17 24.17 3.02
N THR A 179 0.50 25.28 3.30
CA THR A 179 1.83 25.73 2.77
C THR A 179 3.04 24.80 3.06
N ARG A 180 2.83 23.51 3.35
CA ARG A 180 3.87 22.52 3.71
C ARG A 180 4.31 21.59 2.58
N VAL A 181 3.98 21.91 1.34
CA VAL A 181 4.42 21.21 0.10
C VAL A 181 5.90 20.81 0.09
N LYS A 182 6.80 21.64 0.65
CA LYS A 182 8.24 21.33 0.72
C LYS A 182 8.55 20.09 1.58
N SER A 183 7.78 19.88 2.65
CA SER A 183 7.97 18.77 3.58
C SER A 183 7.50 17.44 2.99
N GLY A 184 6.33 17.41 2.34
CA GLY A 184 5.88 16.23 1.59
C GLY A 184 6.84 15.90 0.45
N LEU A 185 7.30 16.91 -0.29
CA LEU A 185 8.32 16.71 -1.32
C LEU A 185 9.64 16.12 -0.77
N ASP A 186 10.13 16.56 0.39
CA ASP A 186 11.34 15.97 1.01
C ASP A 186 11.14 14.49 1.32
N ARG A 187 9.95 14.08 1.80
CA ARG A 187 9.61 12.67 2.06
C ARG A 187 9.59 11.85 0.79
N LEU A 188 8.92 12.31 -0.27
CA LEU A 188 8.88 11.64 -1.58
C LEU A 188 10.30 11.41 -2.12
N LEU A 189 11.15 12.43 -2.06
CA LEU A 189 12.55 12.35 -2.50
C LEU A 189 13.44 11.42 -1.64
N LYS A 190 12.94 10.88 -0.52
CA LYS A 190 13.66 9.86 0.26
C LYS A 190 13.54 8.46 -0.32
N ILE A 191 12.56 8.21 -1.18
CA ILE A 191 12.44 6.94 -1.88
C ILE A 191 13.70 6.70 -2.73
N PRO A 192 14.41 5.56 -2.54
CA PRO A 192 15.63 5.28 -3.29
C PRO A 192 15.42 5.28 -4.81
N ARG A 193 16.32 5.94 -5.55
CA ARG A 193 16.28 6.07 -7.03
C ARG A 193 16.26 4.75 -7.82
N ARG A 194 16.60 3.63 -7.19
CA ARG A 194 16.49 2.29 -7.81
C ARG A 194 15.03 1.87 -8.02
N PHE A 195 14.09 2.51 -7.33
CA PHE A 195 12.67 2.30 -7.55
C PHE A 195 12.16 3.32 -8.59
N PRO A 196 11.49 2.87 -9.65
CA PRO A 196 10.91 3.75 -10.66
C PRO A 196 9.57 4.34 -10.18
N THR A 197 9.52 4.84 -8.94
CA THR A 197 8.29 5.34 -8.32
C THR A 197 7.90 6.70 -8.90
N LEU A 198 6.62 6.85 -9.24
CA LEU A 198 6.04 8.12 -9.66
C LEU A 198 5.51 8.88 -8.44
N PHE A 199 5.80 10.17 -8.36
CA PHE A 199 5.47 11.02 -7.23
C PHE A 199 4.35 12.01 -7.57
N PHE A 200 3.37 12.12 -6.68
CA PHE A 200 2.21 12.99 -6.84
C PHE A 200 2.03 13.85 -5.59
N ILE A 201 1.63 15.10 -5.81
CA ILE A 201 1.15 15.98 -4.75
C ILE A 201 -0.30 16.30 -5.07
N ILE A 202 -1.20 15.95 -4.15
CA ILE A 202 -2.63 16.12 -4.26
C ILE A 202 -3.01 17.35 -3.44
N GLY A 203 -3.38 18.42 -4.11
CA GLY A 203 -3.96 19.60 -3.46
C GLY A 203 -5.42 19.34 -3.08
N LEU A 204 -5.84 19.80 -1.90
CA LEU A 204 -7.24 19.75 -1.46
C LEU A 204 -8.06 20.95 -1.99
N SER A 205 -7.38 21.97 -2.54
CA SER A 205 -7.99 23.18 -3.09
C SER A 205 -7.19 23.75 -4.27
N GLU A 206 -7.81 24.63 -5.06
CA GLU A 206 -7.13 25.33 -6.17
C GLU A 206 -5.95 26.20 -5.71
N LYS A 207 -5.94 26.66 -4.46
CA LYS A 207 -4.87 27.50 -3.90
C LYS A 207 -3.53 26.74 -3.82
N GLU A 208 -3.54 25.45 -3.52
CA GLU A 208 -2.31 24.65 -3.46
C GLU A 208 -1.70 24.42 -4.85
N ARG A 209 -2.53 24.32 -5.89
CA ARG A 209 -2.08 24.12 -7.27
C ARG A 209 -1.16 25.25 -7.74
N GLY A 210 -1.48 26.50 -7.38
CA GLY A 210 -0.66 27.67 -7.72
C GLY A 210 0.69 27.71 -6.99
N LEU A 211 0.72 27.36 -5.70
CA LEU A 211 1.95 27.30 -4.89
C LEU A 211 2.90 26.19 -5.39
N PHE A 212 2.36 25.02 -5.73
CA PHE A 212 3.13 23.92 -6.29
C PHE A 212 3.82 24.31 -7.61
N GLY A 213 3.12 25.00 -8.51
CA GLY A 213 3.70 25.52 -9.75
C GLY A 213 4.91 26.44 -9.51
N GLN A 214 4.85 27.29 -8.48
CA GLN A 214 5.99 28.14 -8.12
C GLN A 214 7.20 27.34 -7.62
N TYR A 215 7.00 26.31 -6.80
CA TYR A 215 8.10 25.49 -6.28
C TYR A 215 8.79 24.65 -7.37
N ILE A 216 8.02 24.11 -8.32
CA ILE A 216 8.59 23.38 -9.46
C ILE A 216 9.35 24.30 -10.40
N SER A 217 8.81 25.49 -10.70
CA SER A 217 9.50 26.46 -11.56
C SER A 217 10.88 26.89 -11.00
N ARG A 218 11.03 26.83 -9.68
CA ARG A 218 12.28 27.15 -8.96
C ARG A 218 13.19 25.93 -8.75
N SER A 219 12.69 24.72 -8.98
CA SER A 219 13.39 23.47 -8.70
C SER A 219 13.61 22.72 -10.02
N SER A 220 14.81 22.80 -10.60
CA SER A 220 15.17 22.27 -11.92
C SER A 220 15.10 20.73 -12.09
N TRP A 221 14.55 19.99 -11.12
CA TRP A 221 14.64 18.52 -11.05
C TRP A 221 13.28 17.80 -10.97
N ILE A 222 12.15 18.51 -10.96
CA ILE A 222 10.82 17.90 -10.77
C ILE A 222 10.02 17.98 -12.08
N LYS A 223 9.72 16.83 -12.68
CA LYS A 223 8.66 16.71 -13.69
C LYS A 223 7.38 16.30 -12.95
N ALA A 224 6.42 17.19 -12.82
CA ALA A 224 5.09 16.86 -12.32
C ALA A 224 4.14 16.58 -13.48
N VAL A 225 3.30 15.56 -13.32
CA VAL A 225 2.08 15.38 -14.11
C VAL A 225 0.95 15.86 -13.21
N LEU A 226 0.29 16.95 -13.64
CA LEU A 226 -0.95 17.44 -13.04
C LEU A 226 -2.12 16.55 -13.46
#